data_AF-A0A924UEZ3-F1
#
_entry.id   AF-A0A924UEZ3-F1
#
_cell.length_a   1.000
_cell.length_b   1.000
_cell.length_c   1.000
_cell.angle_alpha   90.00
_cell.angle_beta   90.00
_cell.angle_gamma   90.00
#
_symmetry.space_group_name_H-M   'P 1'
#
loop_
_entity.id
_entity.type
_entity.pdbx_description
1 polymer ?
#
loop_
_entity_poly.entity_id
_entity_poly.type
_entity_poly.pdbx_seq_one_letter_code
_entity_poly.pdbx_strand_id
1 'polypeptide(L)' 'TAAFHDLVSLSGSLILAFAVTHGRLSPEDAWTLSRIDESYQISLWGEDEDAAVLAESKRQAFHQAARFWAVC' A
#
# COMPACT_ATOMS: atom_id res chain seq x y z
N THR A 1 3.94 16.79 -3.73
CA THR A 1 2.55 16.51 -3.31
C THR A 1 1.98 15.25 -3.93
N ALA A 2 2.28 14.93 -5.20
CA ALA A 2 1.82 13.70 -5.87
C ALA A 2 2.17 12.40 -5.09
N ALA A 3 3.42 12.20 -4.69
CA ALA A 3 3.82 10.97 -4.00
C ALA A 3 3.09 10.71 -2.66
N PHE A 4 2.80 11.76 -1.89
CA PHE A 4 2.01 11.60 -0.67
C PHE A 4 0.55 11.24 -0.98
N HIS A 5 -0.04 11.90 -1.97
CA HIS A 5 -1.39 11.57 -2.42
C HIS A 5 -1.47 10.11 -2.89
N ASP A 6 -0.49 9.62 -3.64
CA ASP A 6 -0.45 8.24 -4.11
C ASP A 6 -0.34 7.25 -2.94
N LEU A 7 0.46 7.55 -1.91
CA LEU A 7 0.52 6.73 -0.69
C LEU A 7 -0.87 6.65 -0.02
N VAL A 8 -1.60 7.76 0.07
CA VAL A 8 -2.95 7.78 0.66
C VAL A 8 -3.94 7.00 -0.20
N SER A 9 -3.96 7.23 -1.51
CA SER A 9 -4.90 6.59 -2.43
C SER A 9 -4.67 5.09 -2.58
N LEU A 10 -3.41 4.64 -2.62
CA LEU A 10 -3.06 3.23 -2.79
C LEU A 10 -3.25 2.41 -1.51
N SER A 11 -2.96 2.98 -0.33
CA SER A 11 -3.21 2.31 0.96
C SER A 11 -4.64 2.50 1.48
N GLY A 12 -5.42 3.41 0.90
CA GLY A 12 -6.73 3.81 1.40
C GLY A 12 -6.70 4.48 2.78
N SER A 13 -5.52 4.87 3.28
CA SER A 13 -5.35 5.36 4.66
C SER A 13 -4.37 6.52 4.76
N LEU A 14 -4.87 7.64 5.28
CA LEU A 14 -4.05 8.80 5.59
C LEU A 14 -3.03 8.50 6.70
N ILE A 15 -3.40 7.67 7.67
CA ILE A 15 -2.55 7.32 8.81
C ILE A 15 -1.35 6.47 8.34
N LEU A 16 -1.59 5.49 7.45
CA LEU A 16 -0.52 4.66 6.90
C LEU A 16 0.45 5.48 6.06
N ALA A 17 -0.07 6.40 5.23
CA ALA A 17 0.77 7.32 4.47
C ALA A 17 1.67 8.18 5.39
N PHE A 18 1.13 8.72 6.48
CA PHE A 18 1.94 9.45 7.46
C PHE A 18 2.97 8.56 8.18
N ALA A 19 2.59 7.33 8.54
CA ALA A 19 3.49 6.40 9.20
C ALA A 19 4.70 6.05 8.32
N VAL A 20 4.50 5.90 7.00
CA VAL A 20 5.60 5.69 6.04
C VAL A 20 6.45 6.94 5.89
N THR A 21 5.85 8.11 5.70
CA THR A 21 6.62 9.35 5.48
C THR A 21 7.40 9.82 6.71
N HIS A 22 6.93 9.48 7.92
CA HIS A 22 7.65 9.74 9.17
C HIS A 22 8.60 8.61 9.57
N GLY A 23 8.76 7.58 8.75
CA GLY A 23 9.66 6.44 9.02
C GLY A 23 9.23 5.57 10.20
N ARG A 24 7.96 5.63 10.62
CA ARG A 24 7.40 4.81 11.70
C ARG A 24 7.07 3.40 11.23
N LEU A 25 6.76 3.23 9.95
CA LEU A 25 6.54 1.93 9.30
C LEU A 25 7.33 1.87 7.99
N SER A 26 7.79 0.68 7.61
CA SER A 26 8.32 0.47 6.27
C SER A 26 7.18 0.52 5.24
N PRO A 27 7.48 0.82 3.96
CA PRO A 27 6.47 0.76 2.90
C PRO A 27 5.84 -0.63 2.75
N GLU A 28 6.62 -1.69 2.97
CA GLU A 28 6.14 -3.08 2.93
C GLU A 28 5.13 -3.33 4.06
N ASP A 29 5.47 -2.95 5.30
CA ASP A 29 4.59 -3.14 6.46
C ASP A 29 3.29 -2.36 6.30
N ALA A 30 3.39 -1.10 5.84
CA ALA A 30 2.22 -0.27 5.59
C ALA A 30 1.33 -0.84 4.48
N TRP A 31 1.92 -1.41 3.44
CA TRP A 31 1.19 -2.11 2.39
C TRP A 31 0.47 -3.34 2.93
N THR A 32 1.16 -4.21 3.68
CA THR A 32 0.55 -5.39 4.30
C THR A 32 -0.61 -5.01 5.22
N LEU A 33 -0.45 -3.96 6.04
CA LEU A 33 -1.51 -3.47 6.92
C LEU A 33 -2.71 -2.90 6.16
N SER A 34 -2.49 -2.26 5.01
CA SER A 34 -3.59 -1.74 4.19
C SER A 34 -4.48 -2.84 3.61
N ARG A 35 -3.94 -4.05 3.44
CA ARG A 35 -4.61 -5.18 2.79
C ARG A 35 -5.19 -6.21 3.76
N ILE A 36 -5.34 -5.87 5.03
CA ILE A 36 -5.90 -6.81 6.02
C ILE A 36 -7.32 -7.24 5.61
N ASP A 37 -8.14 -6.30 5.14
CA ASP A 37 -9.51 -6.60 4.70
C ASP A 37 -9.51 -7.57 3.51
N GLU A 38 -8.72 -7.27 2.48
CA GLU A 38 -8.60 -8.11 1.28
C GLU A 38 -8.04 -9.50 1.59
N SER A 39 -7.05 -9.60 2.48
CA SER A 39 -6.50 -10.88 2.94
C SER A 39 -7.56 -11.71 3.67
N TYR A 40 -8.41 -11.05 4.46
CA TYR A 40 -9.53 -11.70 5.12
C TYR A 40 -10.57 -12.19 4.09
N GLN A 41 -10.93 -11.37 3.10
CA GLN A 41 -11.84 -11.75 2.02
C GLN A 41 -11.33 -12.95 1.22
N ILE A 42 -10.04 -12.97 0.87
CA ILE A 42 -9.40 -14.11 0.18
C ILE A 42 -9.51 -15.39 1.02
N SER A 43 -9.33 -15.28 2.33
CA SER A 43 -9.46 -16.45 3.22
C SER A 43 -10.89 -17.00 3.31
N LEU A 44 -11.92 -16.15 3.13
CA LEU A 44 -13.32 -16.56 3.17
C LEU A 44 -13.84 -17.07 1.82
N TRP A 45 -13.40 -16.44 0.72
CA TRP A 45 -14.01 -16.62 -0.61
C TRP A 45 -13.06 -17.21 -1.64
N GLY A 46 -11.80 -17.45 -1.28
CA GLY A 46 -10.75 -17.89 -2.20
C GLY A 46 -10.06 -16.70 -2.86
N GLU A 47 -8.89 -16.97 -3.44
CA GLU A 47 -8.10 -15.96 -4.16
C GLU A 47 -8.64 -15.74 -5.57
N ASP A 48 -8.73 -14.48 -5.98
CA ASP A 48 -9.01 -14.06 -7.34
C ASP A 48 -7.68 -13.70 -8.02
N GLU A 49 -7.29 -14.43 -9.07
CA GLU A 49 -6.02 -14.24 -9.78
C GLU A 49 -5.89 -12.82 -10.37
N ASP A 50 -6.97 -12.24 -10.89
CA ASP A 50 -6.96 -10.88 -11.44
C ASP A 50 -6.75 -9.85 -10.32
N ALA A 51 -7.39 -10.09 -9.17
CA ALA A 51 -7.18 -9.25 -7.99
C ALA A 51 -5.74 -9.34 -7.45
N ALA A 52 -5.11 -10.52 -7.50
CA ALA A 52 -3.72 -10.73 -7.08
C ALA A 52 -2.73 -9.96 -7.99
N VAL A 53 -2.92 -10.03 -9.31
CA VAL A 53 -2.10 -9.28 -10.29
C VAL A 53 -2.24 -7.77 -10.09
N LEU A 54 -3.47 -7.28 -9.92
CA LEU A 54 -3.72 -5.86 -9.65
C LEU A 54 -3.11 -5.42 -8.32
N ALA A 55 -3.16 -6.26 -7.29
CA ALA A 55 -2.55 -5.96 -6.01
C ALA A 55 -1.02 -5.85 -6.08
N GLU A 56 -0.35 -6.72 -6.83
CA GLU A 56 1.09 -6.62 -7.02
C GLU A 56 1.49 -5.34 -7.77
N SER A 57 0.72 -4.96 -8.80
CA SER A 57 0.92 -3.69 -9.52
C SER A 57 0.77 -2.48 -8.58
N LYS A 58 -0.28 -2.47 -7.75
CA LYS A 58 -0.49 -1.41 -6.74
C LYS A 58 0.61 -1.40 -5.67
N ARG A 59 1.11 -2.57 -5.24
CA ARG A 59 2.24 -2.68 -4.30
C ARG A 59 3.46 -1.99 -4.88
N GLN A 60 3.81 -2.30 -6.13
CA GLN A 60 4.96 -1.68 -6.80
C GLN A 60 4.81 -0.15 -6.89
N ALA A 61 3.62 0.33 -7.24
CA ALA A 61 3.32 1.77 -7.26
C ALA A 61 3.47 2.41 -5.86
N PHE A 62 3.01 1.74 -4.81
CA PHE A 62 3.13 2.23 -3.43
C PHE A 62 4.60 2.35 -2.99
N HIS A 63 5.40 1.33 -3.30
CA HIS A 63 6.83 1.34 -3.03
C HIS A 63 7.56 2.44 -3.83
N GLN A 64 7.18 2.66 -5.09
CA GLN A 64 7.73 3.74 -5.90
C GLN A 64 7.39 5.12 -5.32
N ALA A 65 6.15 5.34 -4.91
CA ALA A 65 5.72 6.58 -4.26
C ALA A 65 6.50 6.83 -2.96
N ALA A 66 6.67 5.80 -2.12
CA ALA A 66 7.46 5.89 -0.89
C ALA A 66 8.94 6.22 -1.17
N ARG A 67 9.54 5.56 -2.17
CA ARG A 67 10.92 5.82 -2.58
C ARG A 67 11.08 7.25 -3.11
N PHE A 68 10.16 7.71 -3.94
CA PHE A 68 10.18 9.06 -4.49
C PHE A 68 10.10 10.12 -3.38
N TRP A 69 9.25 9.88 -2.38
CA TRP A 69 9.17 10.74 -1.20
C TRP A 69 10.49 10.78 -0.43
N ALA A 70 11.18 9.65 -0.27
CA ALA A 70 12.42 9.58 0.51
C ALA A 70 13.64 10.28 -0.13
N VAL A 71 13.61 10.56 -1.44
CA VAL A 71 14.70 11.23 -2.17
C VAL A 71 14.40 12.69 -2.53
N CYS A 72 13.21 13.20 -2.16
CA CYS A 72 12.83 14.61 -2.30
C CYS A 72 13.10 15.36 -0.99
#